data_AF-A0A536N6R7-F1
#
_entry.id   AF-A0A536N6R7-F1
#
_cell.length_a   1.000
_cell.length_b   1.000
_cell.length_c   1.000
_cell.angle_alpha   90.00
_cell.angle_beta   90.00
_cell.angle_gamma   90.00
#
_symmetry.space_group_name_H-M   'P 1'
#
loop_
_entity.id
_entity.type
_entity.pdbx_description
1 polymer ?
#
loop_
_entity_poly.entity_id
_entity_poly.type
_entity_poly.pdbx_seq_one_letter_code
_entity_poly.pdbx_strand_id
1 'polypeptide(L)'
;MSPQGQSSPRRALDRRAGRLLLGVALLAGLFAATTPSSVEAWTPGPASGHYTPDHIQQLKNSCVWASGQMLLDKWTHGRVRISQAALRRASRDTGDSAASLFDLARGVARSTGIRLSFSPGFGDSMTWWQLLDRLEHGGGAVLIGMYSRLPSSFSRWNPAFAHSRASRHAVYVERYDRTNARVWLMDPLAPRDFPGEWIGVEALRRFASFQGDLVTAAATPVRSRPTTAPLRDQAYQLTGPSVGSPAIAGSSVAVRVGLSISDGFPLPAPHRLMARWDPIIPPPATVAPLPLEPDDASDVAPAIPPPVATTTSSQAAKPRPTGFATSLPIPAVAGLYRLTIALVKPGDRSAARTLAPVEVQVLPSFAAMYSFPNSLQLTAGEPFTLNAGIRNIGTTDWRPAKSPSGRRPGDVRTPASEGAQTMLVLTWRSRLGDEFRAAEVSTELAPGASIRLQIAMAAPTAPGTWTLEGDVLSRDLGSMAAEGLDGPGLVVTVRPGPGADQPPRG
;
A
#
# COMPACT_ATOMS: atom_id res chain seq x y z
N MET A 1 37.59 -93.71 -6.32
CA MET A 1 38.94 -93.16 -6.54
C MET A 1 38.91 -91.67 -6.22
N SER A 2 39.55 -91.28 -5.12
CA SER A 2 40.14 -89.95 -4.95
C SER A 2 41.55 -90.19 -4.44
N PRO A 3 42.54 -89.40 -4.86
CA PRO A 3 43.07 -88.40 -3.94
C PRO A 3 43.48 -87.08 -4.65
N GLN A 4 43.25 -85.92 -4.01
CA GLN A 4 44.25 -85.05 -3.35
C GLN A 4 45.12 -84.24 -4.34
N GLY A 5 45.49 -82.99 -4.10
CA GLY A 5 45.36 -82.12 -2.93
C GLY A 5 45.92 -80.74 -3.30
N GLN A 6 45.26 -79.68 -2.84
CA GLN A 6 45.77 -78.72 -1.85
C GLN A 6 47.03 -77.93 -2.25
N SER A 7 46.90 -76.60 -2.33
CA SER A 7 47.41 -75.72 -1.28
C SER A 7 47.18 -74.24 -1.62
N SER A 8 46.50 -73.53 -0.72
CA SER A 8 46.79 -72.12 -0.46
C SER A 8 47.73 -72.07 0.75
N PRO A 9 48.64 -71.10 0.85
CA PRO A 9 48.61 -70.32 2.08
C PRO A 9 49.11 -68.86 2.00
N ARG A 10 48.66 -68.09 3.01
CA ARG A 10 49.26 -66.90 3.66
C ARG A 10 49.08 -65.55 2.95
N ARG A 11 48.28 -64.62 3.50
CA ARG A 11 48.39 -63.85 4.78
C ARG A 11 49.50 -62.79 4.78
N ALA A 12 49.05 -61.54 4.71
CA ALA A 12 49.43 -60.41 5.57
C ALA A 12 48.14 -59.55 5.68
N LEU A 13 47.39 -59.39 6.79
CA LEU A 13 47.72 -58.89 8.15
C LEU A 13 48.65 -57.67 8.04
N ASP A 14 48.32 -56.47 8.50
CA ASP A 14 47.69 -56.13 9.78
C ASP A 14 47.44 -54.60 9.85
N ARG A 15 46.41 -54.19 10.63
CA ARG A 15 46.36 -53.05 11.58
C ARG A 15 46.71 -51.64 11.06
N ARG A 16 45.86 -50.61 11.20
CA ARG A 16 45.11 -50.19 12.40
C ARG A 16 43.92 -49.32 12.02
N ALA A 17 42.81 -49.57 12.71
CA ALA A 17 41.76 -48.60 12.98
C ALA A 17 42.30 -47.42 13.81
N GLY A 18 41.74 -46.24 13.60
CA GLY A 18 41.84 -45.15 14.59
C GLY A 18 41.77 -43.74 14.02
N ARG A 19 40.60 -43.12 14.17
CA ARG A 19 40.36 -41.67 14.21
C ARG A 19 40.42 -40.89 12.88
N LEU A 20 39.23 -40.66 12.31
CA LEU A 20 38.80 -39.31 11.96
C LEU A 20 37.27 -39.27 11.76
N LEU A 21 36.57 -39.21 12.90
CA LEU A 21 35.30 -38.49 13.00
C LEU A 21 35.65 -37.00 12.96
N LEU A 22 35.33 -36.33 11.84
CA LEU A 22 34.88 -34.94 11.71
C LEU A 22 35.12 -34.51 10.26
N GLY A 23 34.03 -34.28 9.50
CA GLY A 23 34.16 -33.68 8.17
C GLY A 23 33.11 -34.03 7.13
N VAL A 24 31.89 -34.47 7.50
CA VAL A 24 30.77 -34.67 6.55
C VAL A 24 29.60 -33.71 6.80
N ALA A 25 29.77 -32.71 7.67
CA ALA A 25 28.74 -31.71 7.98
C ALA A 25 29.08 -30.30 7.48
N LEU A 26 29.62 -30.17 6.26
CA LEU A 26 29.83 -28.86 5.61
C LEU A 26 30.12 -29.06 4.12
N LEU A 27 29.06 -29.37 3.36
CA LEU A 27 28.94 -29.17 1.90
C LEU A 27 27.52 -29.51 1.38
N ALA A 28 26.56 -29.78 2.27
CA ALA A 28 25.12 -29.86 1.97
C ALA A 28 24.41 -28.49 2.08
N GLY A 29 25.16 -27.39 2.05
CA GLY A 29 24.63 -26.04 2.26
C GLY A 29 25.32 -25.03 1.37
N LEU A 30 25.10 -25.10 0.05
CA LEU A 30 25.27 -23.99 -0.91
C LEU A 30 24.81 -24.38 -2.33
N PHE A 31 23.76 -25.19 -2.43
CA PHE A 31 22.80 -25.01 -3.52
C PHE A 31 21.48 -24.78 -2.83
N ALA A 32 21.21 -23.52 -2.49
CA ALA A 32 19.83 -23.07 -2.49
C ALA A 32 19.30 -23.51 -3.86
N ALA A 33 18.48 -24.56 -3.85
CA ALA A 33 17.61 -24.84 -4.96
C ALA A 33 16.76 -23.57 -5.08
N THR A 34 17.24 -22.62 -5.89
CA THR A 34 16.43 -21.64 -6.55
C THR A 34 15.51 -22.48 -7.44
N THR A 35 14.49 -23.06 -6.81
CA THR A 35 13.29 -23.43 -7.53
C THR A 35 13.01 -22.19 -8.38
N PRO A 36 13.07 -22.29 -9.73
CA PRO A 36 12.75 -21.16 -10.56
C PRO A 36 11.40 -20.72 -10.06
N SER A 37 11.35 -19.50 -9.52
CA SER A 37 10.16 -18.97 -8.90
C SER A 37 9.07 -19.22 -9.92
N SER A 38 8.14 -20.14 -9.63
CA SER A 38 7.05 -20.40 -10.56
C SER A 38 6.42 -19.03 -10.75
N VAL A 39 6.61 -18.43 -11.93
CA VAL A 39 6.04 -17.12 -12.22
C VAL A 39 4.57 -17.38 -12.07
N GLU A 40 4.02 -16.95 -10.93
CA GLU A 40 2.66 -17.24 -10.54
C GLU A 40 1.79 -16.74 -11.69
N ALA A 41 1.18 -17.70 -12.38
CA ALA A 41 0.62 -17.40 -13.66
C ALA A 41 -0.57 -16.47 -13.45
N TRP A 42 -0.50 -15.29 -14.06
CA TRP A 42 -1.38 -14.17 -13.77
C TRP A 42 -2.21 -13.80 -15.01
N THR A 43 -3.25 -13.00 -14.82
CA THR A 43 -4.13 -12.54 -15.89
C THR A 43 -4.16 -11.03 -15.84
N PRO A 44 -3.63 -10.30 -16.85
CA PRO A 44 -3.81 -8.86 -16.94
C PRO A 44 -5.31 -8.54 -16.94
N GLY A 45 -5.66 -7.38 -16.40
CA GLY A 45 -7.04 -6.92 -16.41
C GLY A 45 -7.57 -6.67 -17.82
N PRO A 46 -8.82 -6.19 -17.94
CA PRO A 46 -9.32 -5.74 -19.23
C PRO A 46 -8.36 -4.69 -19.82
N ALA A 47 -8.08 -4.76 -21.12
CA ALA A 47 -7.44 -3.64 -21.81
C ALA A 47 -8.35 -2.41 -21.61
N SER A 48 -7.80 -1.28 -21.15
CA SER A 48 -8.60 -0.08 -20.93
C SER A 48 -8.01 1.14 -21.65
N GLY A 49 -8.84 1.85 -22.41
CA GLY A 49 -8.38 2.96 -23.26
C GLY A 49 -8.02 2.54 -24.69
N HIS A 50 -7.56 3.52 -25.48
CA HIS A 50 -7.35 3.38 -26.92
C HIS A 50 -5.89 3.04 -27.25
N TYR A 51 -5.42 1.85 -26.86
CA TYR A 51 -4.14 1.33 -27.36
C TYR A 51 -4.36 0.54 -28.65
N THR A 52 -3.64 0.83 -29.73
CA THR A 52 -3.71 0.06 -30.99
C THR A 52 -2.39 -0.68 -31.18
N PRO A 53 -2.38 -2.02 -31.26
CA PRO A 53 -1.17 -2.78 -31.54
C PRO A 53 -0.74 -2.59 -32.99
N ASP A 54 0.56 -2.78 -33.26
CA ASP A 54 1.07 -2.80 -34.63
C ASP A 54 0.56 -4.04 -35.38
N HIS A 55 0.34 -3.90 -36.69
CA HIS A 55 0.02 -5.06 -37.53
C HIS A 55 1.22 -6.01 -37.63
N ILE A 56 0.93 -7.30 -37.50
CA ILE A 56 1.91 -8.37 -37.60
C ILE A 56 1.54 -9.28 -38.77
N GLN A 57 2.34 -9.20 -39.84
CA GLN A 57 2.32 -10.18 -40.92
C GLN A 57 2.80 -11.54 -40.41
N GLN A 58 2.07 -12.61 -40.74
CA GLN A 58 2.42 -13.96 -40.31
C GLN A 58 3.70 -14.46 -40.99
N LEU A 59 4.48 -15.25 -40.23
CA LEU A 59 5.40 -16.22 -40.81
C LEU A 59 4.62 -17.40 -41.40
N LYS A 60 5.31 -18.28 -42.15
CA LYS A 60 4.72 -19.49 -42.72
C LYS A 60 3.93 -20.27 -41.65
N ASN A 61 2.66 -20.54 -41.92
CA ASN A 61 1.75 -21.27 -41.03
C ASN A 61 1.66 -20.69 -39.61
N SER A 62 1.68 -19.35 -39.46
CA SER A 62 1.76 -18.69 -38.15
C SER A 62 0.62 -17.70 -37.85
N CYS A 63 -0.55 -17.82 -38.49
CA CYS A 63 -1.68 -16.89 -38.32
C CYS A 63 -2.10 -16.74 -36.85
N VAL A 64 -2.19 -17.84 -36.12
CA VAL A 64 -2.53 -17.86 -34.68
C VAL A 64 -1.46 -17.15 -33.85
N TRP A 65 -0.18 -17.34 -34.17
CA TRP A 65 0.94 -16.75 -33.44
C TRP A 65 1.07 -15.26 -33.70
N ALA A 66 0.90 -14.82 -34.95
CA ALA A 66 0.86 -13.41 -35.34
C ALA A 66 -0.33 -12.67 -34.71
N SER A 67 -1.52 -13.27 -34.78
CA SER A 67 -2.71 -12.73 -34.11
C SER A 67 -2.56 -12.70 -32.59
N GLY A 68 -1.97 -13.75 -32.01
CA GLY A 68 -1.67 -13.83 -30.59
C GLY A 68 -0.66 -12.79 -30.12
N GLN A 69 0.34 -12.47 -30.94
CA GLN A 69 1.26 -11.36 -30.68
C GLN A 69 0.51 -10.02 -30.62
N MET A 70 -0.35 -9.73 -31.61
CA MET A 70 -1.18 -8.51 -31.59
C MET A 70 -2.12 -8.46 -30.38
N LEU A 71 -2.72 -9.60 -30.01
CA LEU A 71 -3.55 -9.70 -28.81
C LEU A 71 -2.76 -9.40 -27.52
N LEU A 72 -1.56 -9.95 -27.36
CA LEU A 72 -0.73 -9.68 -26.17
C LEU A 72 -0.25 -8.24 -26.11
N ASP A 73 0.11 -7.68 -27.26
CA ASP A 73 0.52 -6.29 -27.38
C ASP A 73 -0.62 -5.36 -26.93
N LYS A 74 -1.83 -5.60 -27.44
CA LYS A 74 -3.06 -4.91 -26.99
C LYS A 74 -3.34 -5.13 -25.51
N TRP A 75 -3.31 -6.37 -25.05
CA TRP A 75 -3.72 -6.74 -23.69
C TRP A 75 -2.76 -6.18 -22.63
N THR A 76 -1.49 -5.99 -22.99
CA THR A 76 -0.44 -5.50 -22.09
C THR A 76 0.02 -4.08 -22.39
N HIS A 77 -0.64 -3.41 -23.34
CA HIS A 77 -0.34 -2.02 -23.75
C HIS A 77 1.12 -1.83 -24.15
N GLY A 78 1.64 -2.74 -24.98
CA GLY A 78 3.01 -2.63 -25.49
C GLY A 78 4.12 -3.11 -24.55
N ARG A 79 3.79 -3.57 -23.34
CA ARG A 79 4.80 -3.98 -22.34
C ARG A 79 5.35 -5.37 -22.58
N VAL A 80 4.49 -6.29 -22.98
CA VAL A 80 4.92 -7.65 -23.34
C VAL A 80 5.06 -7.72 -24.85
N ARG A 81 6.26 -7.41 -25.32
CA ARG A 81 6.64 -7.56 -26.72
C ARG A 81 7.25 -8.93 -26.94
N ILE A 82 6.46 -9.85 -27.44
CA ILE A 82 6.92 -11.20 -27.78
C ILE A 82 6.63 -11.52 -29.24
N SER A 83 7.63 -12.06 -29.93
CA SER A 83 7.47 -12.42 -31.34
C SER A 83 6.62 -13.69 -31.51
N GLN A 84 5.90 -13.77 -32.63
CA GLN A 84 5.18 -14.97 -33.04
C GLN A 84 6.08 -16.23 -33.06
N ALA A 85 7.36 -16.09 -33.41
CA ALA A 85 8.34 -17.19 -33.37
C ALA A 85 8.67 -17.64 -31.95
N ALA A 86 8.77 -16.71 -30.99
CA ALA A 86 9.02 -17.02 -29.59
C ALA A 86 7.81 -17.72 -28.94
N LEU A 87 6.59 -17.24 -29.24
CA LEU A 87 5.35 -17.89 -28.79
C LEU A 87 5.26 -19.34 -29.29
N ARG A 88 5.54 -19.54 -30.59
CA ARG A 88 5.56 -20.86 -31.22
C ARG A 88 6.59 -21.79 -30.60
N ARG A 89 7.82 -21.31 -30.39
CA ARG A 89 8.89 -22.10 -29.75
C ARG A 89 8.51 -22.52 -28.33
N ALA A 90 7.93 -21.60 -27.55
CA ALA A 90 7.53 -21.87 -26.17
C ALA A 90 6.41 -22.92 -26.06
N SER A 91 5.51 -22.98 -27.05
CA SER A 91 4.42 -23.97 -27.10
C SER A 91 4.89 -25.39 -27.43
N ARG A 92 6.14 -25.55 -27.92
CA ARG A 92 6.74 -26.77 -28.48
C ARG A 92 6.08 -27.26 -29.79
N ASP A 93 5.44 -26.36 -30.53
CA ASP A 93 5.01 -26.63 -31.90
C ASP A 93 6.24 -26.71 -32.83
N THR A 94 6.34 -27.79 -33.62
CA THR A 94 7.51 -28.12 -34.44
C THR A 94 7.54 -27.43 -35.80
N GLY A 95 6.47 -26.75 -36.24
CA GLY A 95 6.49 -25.99 -37.50
C GLY A 95 5.48 -26.43 -38.55
N ASP A 96 5.03 -27.68 -38.49
CA ASP A 96 4.43 -28.36 -39.65
C ASP A 96 2.90 -28.44 -39.61
N SER A 97 2.27 -28.09 -38.48
CA SER A 97 0.83 -28.22 -38.28
C SER A 97 0.15 -26.87 -37.99
N ALA A 98 -1.17 -26.81 -38.23
CA ALA A 98 -1.99 -25.66 -37.89
C ALA A 98 -2.11 -25.54 -36.36
N ALA A 99 -1.61 -24.44 -35.79
CA ALA A 99 -1.69 -24.18 -34.36
C ALA A 99 -3.14 -23.97 -33.89
N SER A 100 -3.45 -24.42 -32.68
CA SER A 100 -4.74 -24.18 -32.02
C SER A 100 -4.68 -23.02 -31.01
N LEU A 101 -5.84 -22.56 -30.53
CA LEU A 101 -5.89 -21.61 -29.40
C LEU A 101 -5.30 -22.22 -28.12
N PHE A 102 -5.33 -23.55 -27.97
CA PHE A 102 -4.67 -24.24 -26.86
C PHE A 102 -3.14 -24.08 -26.95
N ASP A 103 -2.57 -24.26 -28.14
CA ASP A 103 -1.14 -24.07 -28.36
C ASP A 103 -0.75 -22.62 -28.11
N LEU A 104 -1.59 -21.67 -28.56
CA LEU A 104 -1.42 -20.25 -28.25
C LEU A 104 -1.37 -20.03 -26.73
N ALA A 105 -2.39 -20.47 -26.00
CA ALA A 105 -2.46 -20.30 -24.55
C ALA A 105 -1.25 -20.92 -23.83
N ARG A 106 -0.81 -22.12 -24.26
CA ARG A 106 0.40 -22.77 -23.74
C ARG A 106 1.66 -21.94 -24.02
N GLY A 107 1.80 -21.43 -25.24
CA GLY A 107 2.92 -20.59 -25.67
C GLY A 107 2.99 -19.27 -24.90
N VAL A 108 1.84 -18.61 -24.70
CA VAL A 108 1.72 -17.40 -23.88
C VAL A 108 2.11 -17.69 -22.43
N ALA A 109 1.52 -18.71 -21.81
CA ALA A 109 1.78 -19.01 -20.40
C ALA A 109 3.25 -19.33 -20.12
N ARG A 110 3.91 -20.06 -21.02
CA ARG A 110 5.33 -20.44 -20.85
C ARG A 110 6.30 -19.30 -21.10
N SER A 111 5.96 -18.38 -21.98
CA SER A 111 6.86 -17.29 -22.37
C SER A 111 6.67 -16.02 -21.53
N THR A 112 5.48 -15.81 -20.97
CA THR A 112 5.12 -14.57 -20.27
C THR A 112 4.61 -14.79 -18.84
N GLY A 113 4.24 -16.03 -18.50
CA GLY A 113 3.49 -16.32 -17.27
C GLY A 113 2.01 -15.91 -17.34
N ILE A 114 1.52 -15.35 -18.45
CA ILE A 114 0.12 -14.92 -18.58
C ILE A 114 -0.78 -16.12 -18.89
N ARG A 115 -1.88 -16.27 -18.14
CA ARG A 115 -2.93 -17.26 -18.44
C ARG A 115 -3.91 -16.70 -19.46
N LEU A 116 -3.80 -17.15 -20.71
CA LEU A 116 -4.80 -16.89 -21.75
C LEU A 116 -5.93 -17.91 -21.65
N SER A 117 -7.13 -17.44 -21.35
CA SER A 117 -8.36 -18.23 -21.46
C SER A 117 -8.97 -18.04 -22.85
N PHE A 118 -9.72 -19.03 -23.34
CA PHE A 118 -10.36 -18.92 -24.64
C PHE A 118 -11.64 -19.75 -24.72
N SER A 119 -12.44 -19.39 -25.71
CA SER A 119 -13.73 -19.96 -25.99
C SER A 119 -13.65 -21.00 -27.09
N PRO A 120 -14.41 -22.11 -27.01
CA PRO A 120 -15.49 -22.40 -26.04
C PRO A 120 -15.05 -23.09 -24.74
N GLY A 121 -13.90 -23.76 -24.70
CA GLY A 121 -13.62 -24.83 -23.72
C GLY A 121 -12.48 -24.61 -22.74
N PHE A 122 -11.82 -23.44 -22.72
CA PHE A 122 -10.62 -23.24 -21.88
C PHE A 122 -10.77 -22.04 -20.94
N GLY A 123 -11.76 -22.15 -20.05
CA GLY A 123 -11.99 -21.19 -18.97
C GLY A 123 -12.68 -19.88 -19.37
N ASP A 124 -13.18 -19.77 -20.61
CA ASP A 124 -13.91 -18.58 -21.10
C ASP A 124 -14.96 -18.93 -22.16
N SER A 125 -16.16 -19.32 -21.75
CA SER A 125 -17.30 -19.53 -22.68
C SER A 125 -17.89 -18.17 -23.08
N MET A 126 -17.83 -17.84 -24.37
CA MET A 126 -18.10 -16.53 -24.91
C MET A 126 -19.00 -16.65 -26.15
N THR A 127 -20.15 -16.00 -26.09
CA THR A 127 -21.05 -15.83 -27.23
C THR A 127 -20.53 -14.75 -28.18
N TRP A 128 -21.09 -14.69 -29.39
CA TRP A 128 -20.79 -13.61 -30.34
C TRP A 128 -20.97 -12.20 -29.75
N TRP A 129 -22.06 -11.99 -29.02
CA TRP A 129 -22.37 -10.70 -28.41
C TRP A 129 -21.41 -10.32 -27.29
N GLN A 130 -20.99 -11.29 -26.47
CA GLN A 130 -19.98 -11.06 -25.45
C GLN A 130 -18.60 -10.74 -26.04
N LEU A 131 -18.26 -11.28 -27.21
CA LEU A 131 -17.05 -10.88 -27.93
C LEU A 131 -17.14 -9.42 -28.40
N LEU A 132 -18.26 -9.02 -29.03
CA LEU A 132 -18.45 -7.63 -29.49
C LEU A 132 -18.45 -6.63 -28.32
N ASP A 133 -19.09 -6.96 -27.20
CA ASP A 133 -19.08 -6.14 -25.98
C ASP A 133 -17.65 -5.89 -25.48
N ARG A 134 -16.80 -6.91 -25.46
CA ARG A 134 -15.38 -6.74 -25.09
C ARG A 134 -14.65 -5.80 -26.04
N LEU A 135 -14.88 -5.94 -27.35
CA LEU A 135 -14.26 -5.10 -28.38
C LEU A 135 -14.76 -3.64 -28.33
N GLU A 136 -16.02 -3.40 -27.98
CA GLU A 136 -16.59 -2.06 -27.77
C GLU A 136 -15.88 -1.34 -26.61
N HIS A 137 -15.50 -2.10 -25.59
CA HIS A 137 -14.88 -1.58 -24.37
C HIS A 137 -13.33 -1.59 -24.41
N GLY A 138 -12.74 -1.58 -25.60
CA GLY A 138 -11.28 -1.46 -25.79
C GLY A 138 -10.51 -2.77 -25.66
N GLY A 139 -11.21 -3.91 -25.54
CA GLY A 139 -10.61 -5.23 -25.65
C GLY A 139 -10.15 -5.57 -27.07
N GLY A 140 -9.48 -6.72 -27.23
CA GLY A 140 -9.06 -7.26 -28.53
C GLY A 140 -9.24 -8.77 -28.57
N ALA A 141 -9.24 -9.36 -29.77
CA ALA A 141 -9.47 -10.80 -29.92
C ALA A 141 -8.73 -11.46 -31.09
N VAL A 142 -8.28 -12.68 -30.87
CA VAL A 142 -7.93 -13.64 -31.93
C VAL A 142 -9.17 -14.46 -32.25
N LEU A 143 -9.67 -14.33 -33.48
CA LEU A 143 -10.85 -15.03 -33.96
C LEU A 143 -10.47 -16.13 -34.94
N ILE A 144 -10.98 -17.35 -34.73
CA ILE A 144 -10.75 -18.49 -35.62
C ILE A 144 -11.93 -18.65 -36.57
N GLY A 145 -11.63 -18.85 -37.85
CA GLY A 145 -12.63 -18.92 -38.91
C GLY A 145 -12.16 -19.64 -40.16
N MET A 146 -13.00 -19.60 -41.18
CA MET A 146 -12.69 -20.11 -42.52
C MET A 146 -12.43 -18.94 -43.46
N TYR A 147 -11.20 -18.81 -43.95
CA TYR A 147 -10.77 -17.72 -44.83
C TYR A 147 -11.62 -17.63 -46.11
N SER A 148 -12.07 -18.79 -46.61
CA SER A 148 -12.98 -18.89 -47.76
C SER A 148 -14.35 -18.23 -47.57
N ARG A 149 -14.74 -17.91 -46.34
CA ARG A 149 -16.01 -17.26 -46.00
C ARG A 149 -15.91 -15.75 -45.83
N LEU A 150 -14.70 -15.19 -45.91
CA LEU A 150 -14.52 -13.75 -46.01
C LEU A 150 -14.95 -13.26 -47.40
N PRO A 151 -15.44 -12.02 -47.52
CA PRO A 151 -15.63 -11.41 -48.83
C PRO A 151 -14.31 -11.37 -49.60
N SER A 152 -14.38 -11.46 -50.92
CA SER A 152 -13.20 -11.52 -51.79
C SER A 152 -12.24 -10.34 -51.61
N SER A 153 -12.79 -9.16 -51.28
CA SER A 153 -11.99 -8.00 -50.91
C SER A 153 -11.08 -8.31 -49.72
N PHE A 154 -11.58 -8.96 -48.66
CA PHE A 154 -10.79 -9.28 -47.47
C PHE A 154 -9.91 -10.54 -47.62
N SER A 155 -10.27 -11.46 -48.53
CA SER A 155 -9.46 -12.66 -48.80
C SER A 155 -8.39 -12.47 -49.90
N ARG A 156 -8.23 -11.22 -50.40
CA ARG A 156 -7.35 -10.86 -51.53
C ARG A 156 -5.87 -11.19 -51.31
N TRP A 157 -5.44 -11.30 -50.06
CA TRP A 157 -4.04 -11.50 -49.72
C TRP A 157 -3.53 -12.91 -50.00
N ASN A 158 -4.43 -13.89 -50.06
CA ASN A 158 -4.09 -15.23 -50.50
C ASN A 158 -5.29 -15.91 -51.18
N PRO A 159 -5.55 -15.61 -52.46
CA PRO A 159 -6.70 -16.17 -53.19
C PRO A 159 -6.63 -17.70 -53.27
N ALA A 160 -5.45 -18.28 -53.49
CA ALA A 160 -5.30 -19.74 -53.55
C ALA A 160 -5.72 -20.42 -52.24
N PHE A 161 -5.33 -19.84 -51.09
CA PHE A 161 -5.77 -20.33 -49.79
C PHE A 161 -7.26 -20.12 -49.55
N ALA A 162 -7.83 -18.99 -50.00
CA ALA A 162 -9.27 -18.73 -49.90
C ALA A 162 -10.12 -19.76 -50.68
N HIS A 163 -9.60 -20.33 -51.77
CA HIS A 163 -10.29 -21.41 -52.50
C HIS A 163 -10.06 -22.81 -51.91
N SER A 164 -9.18 -22.95 -50.92
CA SER A 164 -8.90 -24.23 -50.28
C SER A 164 -10.02 -24.65 -49.32
N ARG A 165 -10.33 -25.95 -49.30
CA ARG A 165 -11.21 -26.57 -48.29
C ARG A 165 -10.57 -26.58 -46.89
N ALA A 166 -9.24 -26.47 -46.81
CA ALA A 166 -8.48 -26.40 -45.58
C ALA A 166 -8.06 -24.95 -45.23
N SER A 167 -8.96 -23.99 -45.45
CA SER A 167 -8.71 -22.55 -45.29
C SER A 167 -8.92 -22.02 -43.87
N ARG A 168 -8.67 -22.85 -42.84
CA ARG A 168 -8.82 -22.43 -41.44
C ARG A 168 -7.77 -21.35 -41.12
N HIS A 169 -8.23 -20.21 -40.62
CA HIS A 169 -7.40 -19.04 -40.41
C HIS A 169 -7.70 -18.36 -39.08
N ALA A 170 -6.71 -17.63 -38.58
CA ALA A 170 -6.82 -16.79 -37.41
C ALA A 170 -6.58 -15.34 -37.82
N VAL A 171 -7.48 -14.46 -37.41
CA VAL A 171 -7.39 -13.01 -37.60
C VAL A 171 -7.40 -12.31 -36.25
N TYR A 172 -6.80 -11.13 -36.19
CA TYR A 172 -6.91 -10.27 -35.03
C TYR A 172 -8.01 -9.22 -35.26
N VAL A 173 -8.86 -9.02 -34.25
CA VAL A 173 -9.94 -8.04 -34.24
C VAL A 173 -9.68 -7.08 -33.10
N GLU A 174 -9.53 -5.80 -33.42
CA GLU A 174 -8.98 -4.82 -32.50
C GLU A 174 -10.04 -4.01 -31.74
N ARG A 175 -11.12 -3.61 -32.40
CA ARG A 175 -12.21 -2.81 -31.79
C ARG A 175 -13.52 -2.97 -32.53
N TYR A 176 -14.61 -2.64 -31.85
CA TYR A 176 -15.97 -2.63 -32.42
C TYR A 176 -16.54 -1.20 -32.45
N ASP A 177 -16.93 -0.76 -33.65
CA ASP A 177 -17.70 0.44 -33.89
C ASP A 177 -19.18 0.05 -33.99
N ARG A 178 -19.87 0.17 -32.85
CA ARG A 178 -21.28 -0.20 -32.71
C ARG A 178 -22.20 0.63 -33.57
N THR A 179 -21.90 1.93 -33.74
CA THR A 179 -22.71 2.86 -34.53
C THR A 179 -22.81 2.42 -35.98
N ASN A 180 -21.69 1.94 -36.54
CA ASN A 180 -21.62 1.52 -37.94
C ASN A 180 -21.62 -0.01 -38.12
N ALA A 181 -21.90 -0.77 -37.06
CA ALA A 181 -21.93 -2.23 -37.04
C ALA A 181 -20.72 -2.89 -37.73
N ARG A 182 -19.51 -2.41 -37.42
CA ARG A 182 -18.25 -2.84 -38.06
C ARG A 182 -17.12 -2.96 -37.06
N VAL A 183 -16.14 -3.81 -37.38
CA VAL A 183 -14.97 -4.05 -36.53
C VAL A 183 -13.68 -3.81 -37.30
N TRP A 184 -12.63 -3.40 -36.60
CA TRP A 184 -11.31 -3.21 -37.20
C TRP A 184 -10.60 -4.57 -37.26
N LEU A 185 -10.42 -5.08 -38.48
CA LEU A 185 -9.82 -6.37 -38.76
C LEU A 185 -8.36 -6.20 -39.17
N MET A 186 -7.48 -6.98 -38.55
CA MET A 186 -6.06 -7.06 -38.86
C MET A 186 -5.76 -8.50 -39.28
N ASP A 187 -5.74 -8.74 -40.59
CA ASP A 187 -5.45 -10.05 -41.18
C ASP A 187 -3.92 -10.27 -41.22
N PRO A 188 -3.36 -11.30 -40.54
CA PRO A 188 -1.94 -11.60 -40.61
C PRO A 188 -1.42 -11.95 -42.00
N LEU A 189 -2.29 -12.29 -42.96
CA LEU A 189 -1.88 -12.50 -44.36
C LEU A 189 -1.61 -11.19 -45.11
N ALA A 190 -2.13 -10.07 -44.63
CA ALA A 190 -1.87 -8.76 -45.23
C ALA A 190 -0.37 -8.38 -45.14
N PRO A 191 0.12 -7.52 -46.05
CA PRO A 191 1.48 -6.98 -45.97
C PRO A 191 1.72 -6.27 -44.64
N ARG A 192 2.97 -6.29 -44.16
CA ARG A 192 3.38 -5.71 -42.87
C ARG A 192 2.94 -4.25 -42.65
N ASP A 193 2.95 -3.45 -43.70
CA ASP A 193 2.61 -2.02 -43.60
C ASP A 193 1.09 -1.75 -43.71
N PHE A 194 0.28 -2.81 -43.71
CA PHE A 194 -1.18 -2.70 -43.77
C PHE A 194 -1.77 -2.61 -42.35
N PRO A 195 -2.31 -1.46 -41.93
CA PRO A 195 -2.73 -1.24 -40.54
C PRO A 195 -4.01 -2.01 -40.14
N GLY A 196 -4.66 -2.67 -41.09
CA GLY A 196 -5.99 -3.26 -40.94
C GLY A 196 -7.06 -2.44 -41.66
N GLU A 197 -8.29 -2.92 -41.60
CA GLU A 197 -9.43 -2.33 -42.30
C GLU A 197 -10.76 -2.64 -41.61
N TRP A 198 -11.77 -1.80 -41.83
CA TRP A 198 -13.12 -2.01 -41.31
C TRP A 198 -13.85 -3.10 -42.09
N ILE A 199 -14.35 -4.11 -41.38
CA ILE A 199 -15.26 -5.14 -41.91
C ILE A 199 -16.61 -5.06 -41.18
N GLY A 200 -17.71 -5.24 -41.91
CA GLY A 200 -19.03 -5.34 -41.30
C GLY A 200 -19.15 -6.57 -40.38
N VAL A 201 -19.82 -6.41 -39.23
CA VAL A 201 -19.99 -7.48 -38.22
C VAL A 201 -20.54 -8.76 -38.82
N GLU A 202 -21.54 -8.68 -39.70
CA GLU A 202 -22.13 -9.85 -40.35
C GLU A 202 -21.15 -10.57 -41.29
N ALA A 203 -20.28 -9.83 -41.98
CA ALA A 203 -19.25 -10.44 -42.82
C ALA A 203 -18.19 -11.17 -41.98
N LEU A 204 -17.78 -10.59 -40.85
CA LEU A 204 -16.88 -11.27 -39.92
C LEU A 204 -17.56 -12.48 -39.25
N ARG A 205 -18.85 -12.40 -38.94
CA ARG A 205 -19.62 -13.50 -38.36
C ARG A 205 -19.67 -14.72 -39.28
N ARG A 206 -19.79 -14.51 -40.60
CA ARG A 206 -19.71 -15.60 -41.60
C ARG A 206 -18.35 -16.29 -41.62
N PHE A 207 -17.27 -15.54 -41.39
CA PHE A 207 -15.92 -16.08 -41.24
C PHE A 207 -15.79 -16.91 -39.95
N ALA A 208 -16.33 -16.43 -38.84
CA ALA A 208 -16.15 -17.00 -37.51
C ALA A 208 -16.61 -18.47 -37.40
N SER A 209 -15.85 -19.25 -36.64
CA SER A 209 -16.24 -20.61 -36.24
C SER A 209 -17.01 -20.59 -34.92
N PHE A 210 -17.98 -21.48 -34.78
CA PHE A 210 -18.84 -21.61 -33.60
C PHE A 210 -18.92 -23.06 -33.13
N GLN A 211 -19.09 -23.25 -31.82
CA GLN A 211 -19.50 -24.50 -31.20
C GLN A 211 -20.80 -24.22 -30.41
N GLY A 212 -21.94 -24.62 -30.97
CA GLY A 212 -23.23 -24.10 -30.51
C GLY A 212 -23.28 -22.58 -30.69
N ASP A 213 -23.67 -21.85 -29.65
CA ASP A 213 -23.70 -20.38 -29.64
C ASP A 213 -22.37 -19.72 -29.26
N LEU A 214 -21.34 -20.52 -28.94
CA LEU A 214 -20.05 -20.03 -28.48
C LEU A 214 -19.11 -19.82 -29.66
N VAL A 215 -18.51 -18.64 -29.75
CA VAL A 215 -17.55 -18.30 -30.81
C VAL A 215 -16.19 -18.90 -30.48
N THR A 216 -15.45 -19.41 -31.47
CA THR A 216 -14.07 -19.88 -31.26
C THR A 216 -13.10 -18.70 -31.31
N ALA A 217 -12.77 -18.16 -30.13
CA ALA A 217 -11.90 -17.00 -30.01
C ALA A 217 -11.15 -16.96 -28.68
N ALA A 218 -9.98 -16.32 -28.69
CA ALA A 218 -9.29 -15.87 -27.48
C ALA A 218 -9.38 -14.34 -27.43
N ALA A 219 -9.84 -13.77 -26.32
CA ALA A 219 -10.03 -12.33 -26.18
C ALA A 219 -9.46 -11.83 -24.86
N THR A 220 -9.23 -10.52 -24.77
CA THR A 220 -8.96 -9.87 -23.49
C THR A 220 -10.11 -10.16 -22.50
N PRO A 221 -9.85 -10.21 -21.18
CA PRO A 221 -10.88 -10.48 -20.18
C PRO A 221 -12.00 -9.43 -20.16
N VAL A 222 -13.16 -9.83 -19.63
CA VAL A 222 -14.28 -8.92 -19.36
C VAL A 222 -13.91 -7.83 -18.36
N ARG A 223 -14.52 -6.65 -18.50
CA ARG A 223 -14.23 -5.44 -17.71
C ARG A 223 -14.34 -5.64 -16.19
N SER A 224 -15.26 -6.51 -15.77
CA SER A 224 -15.54 -6.80 -14.35
C SER A 224 -14.58 -7.80 -13.72
N ARG A 225 -13.71 -8.46 -14.48
CA ARG A 225 -12.80 -9.46 -13.93
C ARG A 225 -11.63 -8.77 -13.19
N PRO A 226 -11.46 -8.97 -11.87
CA PRO A 226 -10.32 -8.44 -11.15
C PRO A 226 -9.03 -9.01 -11.72
N THR A 227 -8.00 -8.18 -11.80
CA THR A 227 -6.66 -8.65 -12.16
C THR A 227 -6.09 -9.56 -11.09
N THR A 228 -5.31 -10.54 -11.51
CA THR A 228 -4.45 -11.33 -10.61
C THR A 228 -2.98 -10.92 -10.73
N ALA A 229 -2.70 -9.83 -11.45
CA ALA A 229 -1.36 -9.28 -11.59
C ALA A 229 -0.72 -9.06 -10.20
N PRO A 230 0.52 -9.53 -9.99
CA PRO A 230 1.16 -9.38 -8.70
C PRO A 230 1.52 -7.91 -8.44
N LEU A 231 1.44 -7.45 -7.19
CA LEU A 231 1.81 -6.06 -6.81
C LEU A 231 3.27 -5.68 -7.09
N ARG A 232 4.12 -6.65 -7.46
CA ARG A 232 5.49 -6.44 -7.92
C ARG A 232 5.59 -6.03 -9.39
N ASP A 233 4.48 -6.01 -10.13
CA ASP A 233 4.44 -5.53 -11.50
C ASP A 233 4.79 -4.03 -11.55
N GLN A 234 5.56 -3.63 -12.55
CA GLN A 234 6.00 -2.24 -12.73
C GLN A 234 4.82 -1.28 -12.98
N ALA A 235 3.64 -1.82 -13.35
CA ALA A 235 2.39 -1.07 -13.44
C ALA A 235 1.94 -0.43 -12.12
N TYR A 236 2.33 -1.03 -10.99
CA TYR A 236 1.93 -0.62 -9.66
C TYR A 236 3.11 0.02 -8.94
N GLN A 237 3.02 1.33 -8.74
CA GLN A 237 4.00 2.05 -7.94
C GLN A 237 3.39 2.34 -6.57
N LEU A 238 3.89 1.65 -5.56
CA LEU A 238 3.49 1.87 -4.17
C LEU A 238 4.39 2.92 -3.54
N THR A 239 3.78 3.88 -2.84
CA THR A 239 4.52 4.84 -2.01
C THR A 239 4.59 4.35 -0.57
N GLY A 240 5.47 4.97 0.22
CA GLY A 240 5.56 4.70 1.66
C GLY A 240 4.21 4.88 2.38
N PRO A 241 4.01 4.18 3.51
CA PRO A 241 2.79 4.34 4.28
C PRO A 241 2.75 5.71 4.95
N SER A 242 1.55 6.22 5.19
CA SER A 242 1.30 7.45 5.93
C SER A 242 0.23 7.22 7.00
N VAL A 243 0.38 7.93 8.11
CA VAL A 243 -0.52 7.91 9.25
C VAL A 243 -1.37 9.17 9.21
N GLY A 244 -2.70 9.02 9.14
CA GLY A 244 -3.62 10.12 8.85
C GLY A 244 -4.08 10.95 10.05
N SER A 245 -3.70 10.57 11.27
CA SER A 245 -4.06 11.24 12.52
C SER A 245 -3.01 10.95 13.60
N PRO A 246 -2.94 11.73 14.68
CA PRO A 246 -2.13 11.37 15.85
C PRO A 246 -2.43 9.95 16.31
N ALA A 247 -1.39 9.20 16.68
CA ALA A 247 -1.53 7.84 17.16
C ALA A 247 -1.73 7.84 18.67
N ILE A 248 -2.91 7.45 19.15
CA ILE A 248 -3.24 7.40 20.58
C ILE A 248 -3.20 5.96 21.09
N ALA A 249 -2.51 5.73 22.20
CA ALA A 249 -2.35 4.42 22.79
C ALA A 249 -3.71 3.70 22.99
N GLY A 250 -3.77 2.43 22.58
CA GLY A 250 -4.96 1.58 22.70
C GLY A 250 -6.11 1.91 21.74
N SER A 251 -5.93 2.87 20.84
CA SER A 251 -6.94 3.27 19.85
C SER A 251 -6.70 2.64 18.47
N SER A 252 -7.26 3.25 17.41
CA SER A 252 -7.01 2.85 16.03
C SER A 252 -6.64 4.07 15.18
N VAL A 253 -5.72 3.89 14.23
CA VAL A 253 -5.26 4.96 13.34
C VAL A 253 -5.51 4.65 11.89
N ALA A 254 -5.95 5.66 11.14
CA ALA A 254 -6.09 5.57 9.70
C ALA A 254 -4.71 5.52 9.04
N VAL A 255 -4.44 4.44 8.33
CA VAL A 255 -3.19 4.25 7.57
C VAL A 255 -3.51 4.17 6.08
N ARG A 256 -2.68 4.86 5.29
CA ARG A 256 -2.79 4.90 3.84
C ARG A 256 -1.47 4.47 3.20
N VAL A 257 -1.57 3.60 2.20
CA VAL A 257 -0.47 3.24 1.31
C VAL A 257 -0.84 3.76 -0.06
N GLY A 258 -0.08 4.73 -0.57
CA GLY A 258 -0.35 5.30 -1.89
C GLY A 258 -0.07 4.29 -2.99
N LEU A 259 -0.88 4.35 -4.04
CA LEU A 259 -0.74 3.54 -5.24
C LEU A 259 -0.89 4.46 -6.44
N SER A 260 0.10 4.44 -7.32
CA SER A 260 -0.02 4.92 -8.68
C SER A 260 -0.12 3.72 -9.62
N ILE A 261 -1.06 3.80 -10.56
CA ILE A 261 -1.35 2.75 -11.51
C ILE A 261 -1.10 3.35 -12.88
N SER A 262 -0.23 2.72 -13.67
CA SER A 262 -0.04 3.13 -15.05
C SER A 262 -1.36 3.06 -15.83
N ASP A 263 -1.55 4.01 -16.74
CA ASP A 263 -2.76 4.10 -17.55
C ASP A 263 -3.08 2.77 -18.23
N GLY A 264 -4.37 2.42 -18.17
CA GLY A 264 -4.85 1.19 -18.77
C GLY A 264 -4.80 -0.05 -17.88
N PHE A 265 -4.09 0.02 -16.74
CA PHE A 265 -3.92 -1.13 -15.86
C PHE A 265 -5.05 -1.21 -14.80
N PRO A 266 -5.56 -2.41 -14.52
CA PRO A 266 -6.63 -2.63 -13.55
C PRO A 266 -6.22 -2.28 -12.11
N LEU A 267 -7.20 -2.07 -11.24
CA LEU A 267 -6.97 -2.09 -9.78
C LEU A 267 -6.43 -3.47 -9.36
N PRO A 268 -5.43 -3.52 -8.47
CA PRO A 268 -4.92 -4.79 -7.95
C PRO A 268 -6.03 -5.55 -7.20
N ALA A 269 -5.85 -6.86 -7.01
CA ALA A 269 -6.73 -7.64 -6.16
C ALA A 269 -6.80 -7.06 -4.73
N PRO A 270 -7.87 -7.33 -3.96
CA PRO A 270 -7.92 -6.99 -2.54
C PRO A 270 -6.73 -7.59 -1.78
N HIS A 271 -6.19 -6.84 -0.81
CA HIS A 271 -5.09 -7.28 0.05
C HIS A 271 -5.45 -7.04 1.53
N ARG A 272 -4.67 -7.63 2.42
CA ARG A 272 -4.66 -7.29 3.85
C ARG A 272 -3.42 -6.45 4.15
N LEU A 273 -3.57 -5.40 4.93
CA LEU A 273 -2.44 -4.71 5.55
C LEU A 273 -2.10 -5.44 6.83
N MET A 274 -0.94 -6.08 6.85
CA MET A 274 -0.33 -6.60 8.07
C MET A 274 0.60 -5.53 8.63
N ALA A 275 0.30 -5.05 9.83
CA ALA A 275 1.08 -4.02 10.51
C ALA A 275 1.80 -4.64 11.70
N ARG A 276 3.09 -4.34 11.82
CA ARG A 276 3.94 -4.72 12.93
C ARG A 276 4.49 -3.45 13.58
N TRP A 277 4.23 -3.30 14.86
CA TRP A 277 4.73 -2.20 15.69
C TRP A 277 5.87 -2.74 16.54
N ASP A 278 7.09 -2.30 16.25
CA ASP A 278 8.27 -2.63 17.06
C ASP A 278 8.63 -1.40 17.92
N PRO A 279 8.73 -1.55 19.25
CA PRO A 279 9.15 -0.45 20.11
C PRO A 279 10.56 0.02 19.77
N ILE A 280 10.75 1.33 19.66
CA ILE A 280 12.09 1.94 19.62
C ILE A 280 12.40 2.31 21.06
N ILE A 281 13.23 1.50 21.71
CA ILE A 281 13.72 1.81 23.05
C ILE A 281 14.75 2.93 22.87
N PRO A 282 14.51 4.16 23.36
CA PRO A 282 15.57 5.16 23.39
C PRO A 282 16.73 4.60 24.22
N PRO A 283 18.00 4.82 23.82
CA PRO A 283 19.12 4.43 24.65
C PRO A 283 18.93 5.03 26.05
N PRO A 284 19.20 4.28 27.13
CA PRO A 284 19.08 4.83 28.48
C PRO A 284 19.88 6.13 28.51
N ALA A 285 19.22 7.23 28.90
CA ALA A 285 19.88 8.51 29.07
C ALA A 285 21.10 8.25 29.95
N THR A 286 22.29 8.45 29.38
CA THR A 286 23.52 8.38 30.16
C THR A 286 23.52 9.64 31.01
N VAL A 287 22.80 9.59 32.14
CA VAL A 287 22.93 10.58 33.19
C VAL A 287 24.34 10.36 33.72
N ALA A 288 25.28 11.18 33.28
CA ALA A 288 26.53 11.36 33.98
C ALA A 288 26.14 11.72 35.43
N PRO A 289 26.56 10.95 36.45
CA PRO A 289 26.23 11.29 37.82
C PRO A 289 26.97 12.58 38.16
N LEU A 290 26.24 13.69 38.22
CA LEU A 290 26.64 14.81 39.07
C LEU A 290 26.49 14.34 40.52
N PRO A 291 27.50 14.53 41.38
CA PRO A 291 27.35 14.22 42.80
C PRO A 291 26.43 15.29 43.40
N LEU A 292 25.25 14.88 43.87
CA LEU A 292 24.42 15.70 44.74
C LEU A 292 24.39 15.09 46.14
N GLU A 293 24.63 15.96 47.11
CA GLU A 293 24.37 15.77 48.53
C GLU A 293 22.90 15.38 48.79
N PRO A 294 22.60 14.74 49.93
CA PRO A 294 21.24 14.32 50.25
C PRO A 294 20.48 15.47 50.91
N ASP A 295 19.42 15.95 50.27
CA ASP A 295 18.23 16.38 51.02
C ASP A 295 16.96 16.36 50.15
N ASP A 296 15.88 15.93 50.80
CA ASP A 296 14.50 15.74 50.40
C ASP A 296 14.01 16.34 49.06
N ALA A 297 13.61 15.46 48.14
CA ALA A 297 12.37 15.59 47.38
C ALA A 297 11.98 14.23 46.77
N SER A 298 10.93 13.62 47.31
CA SER A 298 10.19 12.58 46.59
C SER A 298 9.41 13.24 45.46
N ASP A 299 10.03 13.35 44.29
CA ASP A 299 9.34 13.62 43.02
C ASP A 299 9.88 12.65 41.96
N VAL A 300 9.45 11.39 42.09
CA VAL A 300 9.61 10.42 41.00
C VAL A 300 8.52 10.71 40.00
N ALA A 301 8.84 11.52 38.99
CA ALA A 301 8.04 11.61 37.78
C ALA A 301 7.70 10.18 37.31
N PRO A 302 6.43 9.87 36.96
CA PRO A 302 6.10 8.55 36.46
C PRO A 302 6.82 8.35 35.13
N ALA A 303 7.94 7.61 35.16
CA ALA A 303 8.59 7.15 33.95
C ALA A 303 7.60 6.23 33.23
N ILE A 304 7.12 6.65 32.06
CA ILE A 304 6.32 5.82 31.16
C ILE A 304 7.07 4.49 31.00
N PRO A 305 6.47 3.34 31.36
CA PRO A 305 7.15 2.06 31.25
C PRO A 305 7.57 1.85 29.79
N PRO A 306 8.82 1.45 29.52
CA PRO A 306 9.30 1.29 28.16
C PRO A 306 8.40 0.30 27.42
N PRO A 307 8.06 0.55 26.15
CA PRO A 307 7.12 -0.32 25.44
C PRO A 307 7.70 -1.72 25.26
N VAL A 308 7.05 -2.74 25.84
CA VAL A 308 7.67 -4.06 26.10
C VAL A 308 7.41 -5.10 24.99
N ALA A 309 6.45 -4.88 24.08
CA ALA A 309 6.03 -5.93 23.14
C ALA A 309 5.80 -5.45 21.69
N THR A 310 6.36 -6.22 20.75
CA THR A 310 6.00 -6.15 19.34
C THR A 310 4.53 -6.52 19.16
N THR A 311 3.74 -5.64 18.55
CA THR A 311 2.32 -5.89 18.28
C THR A 311 2.10 -6.11 16.78
N THR A 312 1.44 -7.20 16.40
CA THR A 312 1.08 -7.47 15.00
C THR A 312 -0.44 -7.47 14.82
N SER A 313 -0.92 -6.80 13.78
CA SER A 313 -2.33 -6.79 13.39
C SER A 313 -2.49 -6.98 11.90
N SER A 314 -3.66 -7.43 11.47
CA SER A 314 -3.94 -7.63 10.05
C SER A 314 -5.37 -7.26 9.69
N GLN A 315 -5.53 -6.24 8.86
CA GLN A 315 -6.82 -5.68 8.48
C GLN A 315 -7.05 -5.78 6.98
N ALA A 316 -8.29 -6.05 6.57
CA ALA A 316 -8.66 -6.03 5.16
C ALA A 316 -8.52 -4.60 4.62
N ALA A 317 -8.04 -4.50 3.38
CA ALA A 317 -7.88 -3.22 2.70
C ALA A 317 -8.40 -3.32 1.27
N LYS A 318 -9.44 -2.53 0.98
CA LYS A 318 -9.99 -2.45 -0.36
C LYS A 318 -9.09 -1.54 -1.21
N PRO A 319 -8.68 -1.98 -2.40
CA PRO A 319 -7.88 -1.16 -3.31
C PRO A 319 -8.75 -0.02 -3.85
N ARG A 320 -8.17 1.17 -3.90
CA ARG A 320 -8.70 2.36 -4.56
C ARG A 320 -7.70 2.82 -5.62
N PRO A 321 -8.11 3.63 -6.61
CA PRO A 321 -7.18 4.16 -7.63
C PRO A 321 -5.96 4.87 -7.04
N THR A 322 -6.11 5.46 -5.84
CA THR A 322 -5.07 6.22 -5.15
C THR A 322 -4.30 5.41 -4.10
N GLY A 323 -4.68 4.16 -3.82
CA GLY A 323 -4.04 3.41 -2.73
C GLY A 323 -4.89 2.39 -1.99
N PHE A 324 -4.29 1.85 -0.94
CA PHE A 324 -4.95 1.07 0.10
C PHE A 324 -5.14 1.94 1.34
N ALA A 325 -6.30 1.83 1.98
CA ALA A 325 -6.57 2.51 3.23
C ALA A 325 -7.32 1.58 4.19
N THR A 326 -6.94 1.62 5.46
CA THR A 326 -7.62 0.89 6.53
C THR A 326 -7.36 1.55 7.87
N SER A 327 -8.11 1.15 8.91
CA SER A 327 -7.83 1.53 10.29
C SER A 327 -7.05 0.41 10.96
N LEU A 328 -5.91 0.72 11.57
CA LEU A 328 -5.04 -0.24 12.25
C LEU A 328 -5.08 -0.01 13.76
N PRO A 329 -5.13 -1.07 14.59
CA PRO A 329 -5.01 -0.93 16.03
C PRO A 329 -3.61 -0.44 16.41
N ILE A 330 -3.56 0.43 17.41
CA ILE A 330 -2.34 1.02 17.97
C ILE A 330 -1.97 0.27 19.25
N PRO A 331 -0.67 0.08 19.55
CA PRO A 331 -0.23 -0.45 20.84
C PRO A 331 -0.88 0.26 22.03
N ALA A 332 -1.13 -0.47 23.11
CA ALA A 332 -1.77 0.07 24.32
C ALA A 332 -0.83 0.95 25.18
N VAL A 333 0.47 0.92 24.90
CA VAL A 333 1.49 1.66 25.64
C VAL A 333 1.97 2.83 24.78
N ALA A 334 2.12 4.01 25.40
CA ALA A 334 2.69 5.18 24.74
C ALA A 334 4.20 5.00 24.51
N GLY A 335 4.74 5.71 23.52
CA GLY A 335 6.16 5.67 23.19
C GLY A 335 6.44 5.77 21.69
N LEU A 336 7.72 5.71 21.34
CA LEU A 336 8.16 5.73 19.95
C LEU A 336 8.16 4.31 19.37
N TYR A 337 7.53 4.13 18.21
CA TYR A 337 7.45 2.83 17.54
C TYR A 337 7.91 2.90 16.09
N ARG A 338 8.54 1.83 15.63
CA ARG A 338 8.76 1.54 14.22
C ARG A 338 7.55 0.75 13.68
N LEU A 339 6.77 1.38 12.82
CA LEU A 339 5.65 0.75 12.12
C LEU A 339 6.13 0.16 10.79
N THR A 340 6.10 -1.17 10.69
CA THR A 340 6.33 -1.89 9.44
C THR A 340 5.00 -2.38 8.87
N ILE A 341 4.73 -2.07 7.60
CA ILE A 341 3.53 -2.50 6.90
C ILE A 341 3.88 -3.45 5.76
N ALA A 342 3.17 -4.57 5.71
CA ALA A 342 3.21 -5.53 4.62
C ALA A 342 1.82 -5.70 3.99
N LEU A 343 1.77 -5.76 2.67
CA LEU A 343 0.58 -6.15 1.91
C LEU A 343 0.61 -7.66 1.70
N VAL A 344 -0.43 -8.34 2.15
CA VAL A 344 -0.57 -9.81 2.09
C VAL A 344 -1.80 -10.14 1.25
N LYS A 345 -1.67 -11.10 0.33
CA LYS A 345 -2.82 -11.59 -0.45
C LYS A 345 -3.82 -12.32 0.48
N PRO A 346 -5.13 -12.26 0.21
CA PRO A 346 -6.10 -13.03 0.98
C PRO A 346 -5.78 -14.53 0.92
N GLY A 347 -5.70 -15.18 2.10
CA GLY A 347 -5.37 -16.61 2.21
C GLY A 347 -3.88 -16.93 2.29
N ASP A 348 -3.00 -16.00 1.90
CA ASP A 348 -1.56 -16.19 1.97
C ASP A 348 -1.01 -15.79 3.34
N ARG A 349 0.11 -16.42 3.73
CA ARG A 349 0.89 -16.05 4.93
C ARG A 349 2.09 -15.16 4.62
N SER A 350 2.57 -15.18 3.39
CA SER A 350 3.75 -14.42 2.96
C SER A 350 3.37 -13.04 2.45
N ALA A 351 4.18 -12.03 2.77
CA ALA A 351 4.00 -10.69 2.25
C ALA A 351 4.19 -10.66 0.73
N ALA A 352 3.21 -10.14 0.00
CA ALA A 352 3.36 -9.81 -1.42
C ALA A 352 4.28 -8.60 -1.61
N ARG A 353 4.25 -7.66 -0.65
CA ARG A 353 5.15 -6.50 -0.58
C ARG A 353 5.33 -6.06 0.86
N THR A 354 6.57 -5.77 1.26
CA THR A 354 6.88 -5.05 2.50
C THR A 354 7.27 -3.62 2.15
N LEU A 355 6.70 -2.64 2.86
CA LEU A 355 6.98 -1.22 2.65
C LEU A 355 8.11 -0.75 3.56
N ALA A 356 8.69 0.41 3.25
CA ALA A 356 9.62 1.07 4.14
C ALA A 356 8.96 1.34 5.50
N PRO A 357 9.66 1.08 6.62
CA PRO A 357 9.12 1.37 7.95
C PRO A 357 8.99 2.88 8.17
N VAL A 358 8.05 3.27 9.02
CA VAL A 358 7.82 4.66 9.44
C VAL A 358 7.88 4.73 10.96
N GLU A 359 8.53 5.76 11.48
CA GLU A 359 8.55 6.03 12.92
C GLU A 359 7.30 6.80 13.33
N VAL A 360 6.65 6.35 14.39
CA VAL A 360 5.37 6.88 14.85
C VAL A 360 5.45 7.08 16.36
N GLN A 361 5.24 8.32 16.78
CA GLN A 361 5.04 8.66 18.19
C GLN A 361 3.62 8.25 18.59
N VAL A 362 3.50 7.27 19.48
CA VAL A 362 2.24 6.89 20.12
C VAL A 362 2.09 7.69 21.40
N LEU A 363 1.05 8.52 21.47
CA LEU A 363 0.75 9.39 22.59
C LEU A 363 -0.13 8.65 23.63
N PRO A 364 -0.08 9.00 24.92
CA PRO A 364 -1.02 8.52 25.92
C PRO A 364 -2.48 8.87 25.59
N SER A 365 -3.43 8.21 26.26
CA SER A 365 -4.87 8.45 26.10
C SER A 365 -5.30 9.85 26.53
N PHE A 366 -4.56 10.47 27.45
CA PHE A 366 -4.70 11.86 27.86
C PHE A 366 -3.70 12.73 27.11
N ALA A 367 -4.15 13.38 26.03
CA ALA A 367 -3.28 14.15 25.14
C ALA A 367 -4.00 15.35 24.53
N ALA A 368 -3.31 16.50 24.48
CA ALA A 368 -3.80 17.75 23.94
C ALA A 368 -3.01 18.20 22.71
N MET A 369 -3.66 19.02 21.87
CA MET A 369 -2.98 19.81 20.85
C MET A 369 -3.26 21.29 21.12
N TYR A 370 -2.19 22.07 21.15
CA TYR A 370 -2.22 23.49 21.47
C TYR A 370 -2.07 24.35 20.22
N SER A 371 -2.65 25.55 20.27
CA SER A 371 -2.46 26.60 19.26
C SER A 371 -2.32 27.93 19.99
N PHE A 372 -1.09 28.43 20.07
CA PHE A 372 -0.75 29.73 20.62
C PHE A 372 -0.30 30.68 19.51
N PRO A 373 -0.28 32.01 19.74
CA PRO A 373 0.43 32.94 18.89
C PRO A 373 1.92 32.57 18.80
N ASN A 374 2.60 32.95 17.71
CA ASN A 374 4.03 32.61 17.53
C ASN A 374 4.97 33.50 18.34
N SER A 375 4.55 34.72 18.68
CA SER A 375 5.29 35.65 19.54
C SER A 375 4.34 36.68 20.13
N LEU A 376 4.72 37.27 21.26
CA LEU A 376 4.02 38.41 21.88
C LEU A 376 5.02 39.50 22.24
N GLN A 377 4.60 40.75 22.08
CA GLN A 377 5.30 41.91 22.61
C GLN A 377 4.38 42.62 23.58
N LEU A 378 4.82 42.75 24.83
CA LEU A 378 4.03 43.30 25.92
C LEU A 378 4.79 44.43 26.61
N THR A 379 4.06 45.30 27.28
CA THR A 379 4.61 46.31 28.19
C THR A 379 4.65 45.73 29.60
N ALA A 380 5.72 45.98 30.36
CA ALA A 380 5.88 45.48 31.71
C ALA A 380 4.69 45.83 32.61
N GLY A 381 4.10 44.82 33.26
CA GLY A 381 2.96 44.96 34.15
C GLY A 381 1.60 45.26 33.49
N GLU A 382 1.53 45.45 32.17
CA GLU A 382 0.24 45.76 31.51
C GLU A 382 -0.66 44.51 31.39
N PRO A 383 -1.98 44.67 31.61
CA PRO A 383 -2.94 43.62 31.34
C PRO A 383 -3.08 43.39 29.83
N PHE A 384 -3.19 42.14 29.43
CA PHE A 384 -3.43 41.74 28.04
C PHE A 384 -4.33 40.50 27.98
N THR A 385 -4.81 40.16 26.78
CA THR A 385 -5.60 38.94 26.56
C THR A 385 -4.85 37.99 25.63
N LEU A 386 -4.59 36.78 26.12
CA LEU A 386 -4.01 35.69 25.32
C LEU A 386 -5.13 34.92 24.61
N ASN A 387 -5.02 34.78 23.29
CA ASN A 387 -5.88 33.88 22.51
C ASN A 387 -5.19 32.52 22.36
N ALA A 388 -5.71 31.49 23.04
CA ALA A 388 -5.18 30.13 22.99
C ALA A 388 -6.22 29.14 22.47
N GLY A 389 -5.82 28.22 21.61
CA GLY A 389 -6.62 27.10 21.14
C GLY A 389 -6.16 25.81 21.79
N ILE A 390 -7.12 25.01 22.27
CA ILE A 390 -6.84 23.68 22.83
C ILE A 390 -7.78 22.68 22.18
N ARG A 391 -7.25 21.53 21.80
CA ARG A 391 -8.02 20.39 21.31
C ARG A 391 -7.67 19.14 22.10
N ASN A 392 -8.69 18.42 22.55
CA ASN A 392 -8.53 17.07 23.07
C ASN A 392 -8.30 16.11 21.88
N ILE A 393 -7.07 15.64 21.72
CA ILE A 393 -6.70 14.67 20.67
C ILE A 393 -6.63 13.23 21.21
N GLY A 394 -6.69 13.06 22.52
CA GLY A 394 -6.73 11.78 23.20
C GLY A 394 -8.09 11.09 23.15
N THR A 395 -8.19 9.98 23.88
CA THR A 395 -9.43 9.19 24.04
C THR A 395 -10.11 9.43 25.39
N THR A 396 -9.41 10.02 26.35
CA THR A 396 -9.95 10.38 27.66
C THR A 396 -10.89 11.60 27.55
N ASP A 397 -12.10 11.52 28.13
CA ASP A 397 -13.01 12.65 28.26
C ASP A 397 -12.56 13.54 29.45
N TRP A 398 -12.37 14.83 29.20
CA TRP A 398 -11.90 15.79 30.23
C TRP A 398 -13.05 16.46 30.97
N ARG A 399 -14.29 16.18 30.58
CA ARG A 399 -15.48 16.70 31.25
C ARG A 399 -15.72 15.92 32.55
N PRO A 400 -16.27 16.57 33.59
CA PRO A 400 -16.65 15.87 34.79
C PRO A 400 -17.60 14.72 34.47
N ALA A 401 -17.32 13.55 35.04
CA ALA A 401 -18.27 12.43 34.99
C ALA A 401 -19.63 12.95 35.47
N LYS A 402 -20.70 12.75 34.67
CA LYS A 402 -22.04 13.15 35.09
C LYS A 402 -22.33 12.50 36.43
N SER A 403 -22.44 13.32 37.48
CA SER A 403 -22.82 12.87 38.80
C SER A 403 -24.11 12.03 38.66
N PRO A 404 -24.19 10.81 39.22
CA PRO A 404 -25.40 10.01 39.17
C PRO A 404 -26.54 10.88 39.72
N SER A 405 -27.59 11.03 38.91
CA SER A 405 -28.70 11.96 39.16
C SER A 405 -29.26 11.82 40.58
N GLY A 406 -28.92 12.80 41.42
CA GLY A 406 -29.34 12.82 42.82
C GLY A 406 -28.99 14.13 43.52
N ARG A 407 -29.11 15.27 42.84
CA ARG A 407 -28.88 16.59 43.46
C ARG A 407 -30.20 17.17 43.96
N ARG A 408 -30.28 17.42 45.28
CA ARG A 408 -31.42 18.11 45.90
C ARG A 408 -31.40 19.60 45.52
N PRO A 409 -32.57 20.24 45.37
CA PRO A 409 -32.64 21.68 45.14
C PRO A 409 -32.16 22.41 46.41
N GLY A 410 -31.00 23.06 46.34
CA GLY A 410 -30.40 23.82 47.46
C GLY A 410 -28.88 24.00 47.41
N ASP A 411 -28.16 23.24 46.60
CA ASP A 411 -26.70 23.35 46.56
C ASP A 411 -26.24 24.66 45.90
N VAL A 412 -25.51 25.44 46.70
CA VAL A 412 -24.87 26.71 46.33
C VAL A 412 -23.89 26.49 45.17
N ARG A 413 -23.96 27.35 44.15
CA ARG A 413 -22.95 27.43 43.08
C ARG A 413 -21.62 27.92 43.66
N THR A 414 -20.64 27.05 43.80
CA THR A 414 -19.23 27.45 43.87
C THR A 414 -18.77 27.98 42.50
N PRO A 415 -17.82 28.93 42.44
CA PRO A 415 -17.29 29.45 41.18
C PRO A 415 -16.70 28.31 40.34
N ALA A 416 -16.90 28.40 39.01
CA ALA A 416 -16.61 27.33 38.05
C ALA A 416 -15.16 26.83 38.02
N SER A 417 -14.21 27.50 38.69
CA SER A 417 -12.81 27.09 38.80
C SER A 417 -12.55 26.01 39.86
N GLU A 418 -13.35 25.92 40.94
CA GLU A 418 -13.11 24.92 42.01
C GLU A 418 -13.60 23.51 41.66
N GLY A 419 -14.48 23.40 40.66
CA GLY A 419 -15.10 22.14 40.22
C GLY A 419 -14.53 21.54 38.93
N ALA A 420 -13.64 22.24 38.23
CA ALA A 420 -13.08 21.74 36.97
C ALA A 420 -12.10 20.59 37.23
N GLN A 421 -12.34 19.43 36.60
CA GLN A 421 -11.42 18.28 36.70
C GLN A 421 -10.15 18.47 35.86
N THR A 422 -10.21 19.28 34.80
CA THR A 422 -9.10 19.51 33.87
C THR A 422 -8.98 21.00 33.57
N MET A 423 -7.74 21.51 33.64
CA MET A 423 -7.44 22.93 33.56
C MET A 423 -6.20 23.17 32.69
N LEU A 424 -6.22 24.24 31.91
CA LEU A 424 -5.00 24.83 31.36
C LEU A 424 -4.35 25.70 32.43
N VAL A 425 -3.10 25.43 32.73
CA VAL A 425 -2.24 26.27 33.56
C VAL A 425 -1.22 26.94 32.66
N LEU A 426 -1.11 28.26 32.81
CA LEU A 426 -0.11 29.08 32.13
C LEU A 426 0.91 29.57 33.15
N THR A 427 2.19 29.42 32.82
CA THR A 427 3.30 29.75 33.71
C THR A 427 4.32 30.62 32.99
N TRP A 428 4.70 31.72 33.63
CA TRP A 428 5.82 32.55 33.17
C TRP A 428 7.13 31.97 33.67
N ARG A 429 8.11 31.84 32.77
CA ARG A 429 9.50 31.50 33.10
C ARG A 429 10.45 32.55 32.58
N SER A 430 11.30 33.08 33.46
CA SER A 430 12.39 33.98 33.12
C SER A 430 13.61 33.17 32.67
N ARG A 431 14.52 33.80 31.91
CA ARG A 431 15.82 33.20 31.57
C ARG A 431 16.70 32.95 32.81
N LEU A 432 16.44 33.67 33.89
CA LEU A 432 17.18 33.57 35.16
C LEU A 432 16.57 32.51 36.10
N GLY A 433 15.49 31.84 35.69
CA GLY A 433 14.86 30.76 36.43
C GLY A 433 13.69 31.20 37.32
N ASP A 434 13.26 32.46 37.26
CA ASP A 434 12.07 32.91 37.99
C ASP A 434 10.83 32.29 37.35
N GLU A 435 9.98 31.66 38.17
CA GLU A 435 8.76 31.01 37.73
C GLU A 435 7.56 31.51 38.53
N PHE A 436 6.48 31.88 37.84
CA PHE A 436 5.21 32.16 38.52
C PHE A 436 4.01 31.81 37.64
N ARG A 437 2.95 31.34 38.30
CA ARG A 437 1.71 30.94 37.64
C ARG A 437 0.94 32.17 37.18
N ALA A 438 0.70 32.27 35.87
CA ALA A 438 0.11 33.43 35.21
C ALA A 438 -1.43 33.38 35.20
N ALA A 439 -1.99 32.22 34.88
CA ALA A 439 -3.42 32.02 34.80
C ALA A 439 -3.81 30.54 34.86
N GLU A 440 -5.05 30.30 35.24
CA GLU A 440 -5.66 28.98 35.30
C GLU A 440 -7.07 29.04 34.69
N VAL A 441 -7.34 28.18 33.71
CA VAL A 441 -8.61 28.19 32.98
C VAL A 441 -9.14 26.77 32.82
N SER A 442 -10.42 26.56 33.15
CA SER A 442 -11.08 25.26 32.98
C SER A 442 -11.11 24.84 31.50
N THR A 443 -10.80 23.57 31.23
CA THR A 443 -10.73 22.98 29.88
C THR A 443 -11.47 21.65 29.81
N GLU A 444 -12.78 21.70 30.02
CA GLU A 444 -13.66 20.53 29.94
C GLU A 444 -14.00 20.16 28.48
N LEU A 445 -13.22 19.26 27.88
CA LEU A 445 -13.37 18.84 26.49
C LEU A 445 -13.64 17.34 26.33
N ALA A 446 -14.69 17.02 25.56
CA ALA A 446 -14.89 15.67 25.03
C ALA A 446 -13.76 15.27 24.08
N PRO A 447 -13.50 13.97 23.86
CA PRO A 447 -12.54 13.51 22.86
C PRO A 447 -12.82 14.10 21.47
N GLY A 448 -11.81 14.66 20.83
CA GLY A 448 -11.88 15.31 19.52
C GLY A 448 -12.38 16.76 19.53
N ALA A 449 -12.96 17.24 20.64
CA ALA A 449 -13.47 18.61 20.78
C ALA A 449 -12.34 19.63 20.92
N SER A 450 -12.63 20.87 20.54
CA SER A 450 -11.70 22.00 20.63
C SER A 450 -12.38 23.23 21.22
N ILE A 451 -11.61 24.04 21.93
CA ILE A 451 -12.04 25.34 22.47
C ILE A 451 -11.02 26.42 22.11
N ARG A 452 -11.52 27.65 21.92
CA ARG A 452 -10.70 28.86 21.89
C ARG A 452 -10.94 29.63 23.17
N LEU A 453 -9.86 29.91 23.88
CA LEU A 453 -9.86 30.62 25.15
C LEU A 453 -9.34 32.03 24.94
N GLN A 454 -9.99 32.99 25.60
CA GLN A 454 -9.53 34.37 25.74
C GLN A 454 -9.17 34.57 27.20
N ILE A 455 -7.87 34.62 27.49
CA ILE A 455 -7.36 34.54 28.85
C ILE A 455 -6.79 35.90 29.22
N ALA A 456 -7.43 36.59 30.15
CA ALA A 456 -6.94 37.86 30.67
C ALA A 456 -5.81 37.61 31.68
N MET A 457 -4.65 38.22 31.46
CA MET A 457 -3.44 38.04 32.27
C MET A 457 -2.66 39.36 32.35
N ALA A 458 -1.70 39.47 33.26
CA ALA A 458 -0.74 40.58 33.29
C ALA A 458 0.63 40.14 32.74
N ALA A 459 1.29 41.04 32.03
CA ALA A 459 2.69 40.86 31.66
C ALA A 459 3.59 40.90 32.91
N PRO A 460 4.74 40.18 32.90
CA PRO A 460 5.75 40.33 33.94
C PRO A 460 6.14 41.79 34.18
N THR A 461 6.36 42.17 35.44
CA THR A 461 6.75 43.55 35.81
C THR A 461 8.22 43.83 35.50
N ALA A 462 9.06 42.79 35.42
CA ALA A 462 10.45 42.91 35.01
C ALA A 462 10.57 42.83 33.47
N PRO A 463 11.11 43.87 32.82
CA PRO A 463 11.39 43.84 31.38
C PRO A 463 12.38 42.75 31.00
N GLY A 464 12.26 42.20 29.79
CA GLY A 464 13.17 41.16 29.31
C GLY A 464 12.50 40.15 28.39
N THR A 465 13.20 39.05 28.13
CA THR A 465 12.65 37.90 27.39
C THR A 465 12.14 36.87 28.37
N TRP A 466 10.88 36.49 28.20
CA TRP A 466 10.17 35.52 29.01
C TRP A 466 9.63 34.40 28.13
N THR A 467 9.46 33.22 28.71
CA THR A 467 8.73 32.12 28.08
C THR A 467 7.40 31.95 28.81
N LEU A 468 6.30 31.91 28.08
CA LEU A 468 5.00 31.51 28.61
C LEU A 468 4.76 30.05 28.22
N GLU A 469 4.73 29.17 29.21
CA GLU A 469 4.48 27.75 29.01
C GLU A 469 3.03 27.43 29.36
N GLY A 470 2.43 26.52 28.59
CA GLY A 470 1.06 26.04 28.81
C GLY A 470 1.05 24.55 29.05
N ASP A 471 0.35 24.12 30.09
CA ASP A 471 0.19 22.71 30.43
C ASP A 471 -1.27 22.42 30.80
N VAL A 472 -1.78 21.28 30.36
CA VAL A 472 -3.10 20.81 30.76
C VAL A 472 -2.91 19.86 31.94
N LEU A 473 -3.44 20.28 33.08
CA LEU A 473 -3.45 19.51 34.32
C LEU A 473 -4.81 18.86 34.50
N SER A 474 -4.81 17.56 34.80
CA SER A 474 -5.97 16.85 35.34
C SER A 474 -5.74 16.53 36.80
N ARG A 475 -6.77 16.71 37.62
CA ARG A 475 -6.71 16.33 39.05
C ARG A 475 -6.46 14.83 39.23
N ASP A 476 -6.99 14.01 38.33
CA ASP A 476 -6.95 12.55 38.44
C ASP A 476 -5.79 11.92 37.65
N LEU A 477 -5.32 12.60 36.59
CA LEU A 477 -4.32 12.07 35.65
C LEU A 477 -2.99 12.82 35.67
N GLY A 478 -2.89 13.92 36.42
CA GLY A 478 -1.67 14.72 36.52
C GLY A 478 -1.44 15.65 35.32
N SER A 479 -0.17 16.01 35.13
CA SER A 479 0.31 16.96 34.13
C SER A 479 0.59 16.29 32.78
N MET A 480 0.24 16.94 31.67
CA MET A 480 0.63 16.48 30.33
C MET A 480 2.12 16.75 30.06
N ALA A 481 2.68 17.84 30.58
CA ALA A 481 4.10 18.13 30.48
C ALA A 481 4.97 17.05 31.14
N ALA A 482 4.51 16.45 32.24
CA ALA A 482 5.20 15.31 32.88
C ALA A 482 5.30 14.06 31.99
N GLU A 483 4.39 13.92 31.02
CA GLU A 483 4.36 12.84 30.01
C GLU A 483 5.12 13.21 28.73
N GLY A 484 5.84 14.35 28.72
CA GLY A 484 6.55 14.89 27.54
C GLY A 484 5.62 15.44 26.47
N LEU A 485 4.40 15.85 26.85
CA LEU A 485 3.39 16.49 25.99
C LEU A 485 3.16 17.95 26.39
N ASP A 486 4.24 18.64 26.74
CA ASP A 486 4.24 20.05 27.08
C ASP A 486 3.66 20.90 25.93
N GLY A 487 2.88 21.92 26.30
CA GLY A 487 2.44 22.92 25.35
C GLY A 487 3.60 23.79 24.88
N PRO A 488 3.49 24.45 23.72
CA PRO A 488 4.60 25.23 23.19
C PRO A 488 4.97 26.37 24.15
N GLY A 489 6.27 26.49 24.45
CA GLY A 489 6.83 27.66 25.12
C GLY A 489 6.78 28.88 24.21
N LEU A 490 5.89 29.82 24.50
CA LEU A 490 5.75 31.05 23.74
C LEU A 490 6.80 32.06 24.20
N VAL A 491 7.71 32.45 23.31
CA VAL A 491 8.67 33.51 23.58
C VAL A 491 7.96 34.87 23.57
N VAL A 492 8.09 35.60 24.67
CA VAL A 492 7.47 36.90 24.89
C VAL A 492 8.54 37.93 25.21
N THR A 493 8.51 39.05 24.49
CA THR A 493 9.36 40.20 24.80
C THR A 493 8.56 41.22 25.61
N VAL A 494 9.02 41.49 26.83
CA VAL A 494 8.44 42.48 27.75
C VAL A 494 9.30 43.74 27.72
N ARG A 495 8.72 44.86 27.29
CA ARG A 495 9.38 46.17 27.23
C ARG A 495 9.16 46.97 28.52
N PRO A 496 10.08 47.87 28.90
CA PRO A 496 9.86 48.79 30.02
C PRO A 496 8.58 49.62 29.84
N GLY A 497 7.86 49.85 30.93
CA GLY A 497 6.68 50.72 30.92
C GLY A 497 7.04 52.20 30.71
N PRO A 498 6.10 53.03 30.22
CA PRO A 498 6.29 54.46 30.07
C PRO A 498 6.45 55.12 31.45
N GLY A 499 7.70 55.25 31.91
CA GLY A 499 8.03 55.84 33.21
C GLY A 499 9.38 55.41 33.79
N ALA A 500 9.98 54.31 33.31
CA ALA A 500 11.25 53.80 33.85
C ALA A 500 12.51 54.55 33.34
N ASP A 501 12.38 55.42 32.33
CA ASP A 501 13.49 56.17 31.72
C ASP A 501 13.62 57.62 32.23
N GLN A 502 12.86 58.04 33.26
CA GLN A 502 13.13 59.34 33.88
C GLN A 502 14.20 59.20 34.97
N PRO A 503 15.42 59.76 34.80
CA PRO A 503 16.36 59.85 35.89
C PRO A 503 15.74 60.67 37.03
N PRO A 504 16.10 60.41 38.31
CA PRO A 504 15.61 61.22 39.42
C PRO A 504 15.98 62.68 39.15
N ARG A 505 14.99 63.58 39.27
CA ARG A 505 15.26 65.02 39.30
C ARG A 505 16.05 65.32 40.57
N GLY A 506 17.36 65.47 40.42
CA GLY A 506 18.30 66.03 41.38
C GLY A 506 19.16 67.06 40.68
#